data_AF-K5WPA2-F1
#
_entry.id   AF-K5WPA2-F1
#
_cell.length_a   1.000
_cell.length_b   1.000
_cell.length_c   1.000
_cell.angle_alpha   90.00
_cell.angle_beta   90.00
_cell.angle_gamma   90.00
#
_symmetry.space_group_name_H-M   'P 1'
#
loop_
_entity.id
_entity.type
_entity.pdbx_description
1 polymer ?
#
loop_
_entity_poly.entity_id
_entity_poly.type
_entity_poly.pdbx_seq_one_letter_code
_entity_poly.pdbx_strand_id
1 'polypeptide(L)'
;MRFYVHVVRETDILEVTVAVSLLLLSEVYSTRLSKPCSTDDSGRPISEWEPRSGYRLEFGRSPVSDFGICKGRIQGKANRVQTWTYYHPQPNTRTTVLDSDNHYWMYFRTIKGEEITLDCCSFAYGMTGCVDASPCLMALSEVFRDWGSTRTPAYFHPSNHQEESHILIEEQRFSVMQNTLLHGALGWEVSGARDEGQRVRLRQFIQQVQGTPCTPAQEERINDFRTHGGLLLDQILVGKCWKDWEKPSLDVAMDNHESVMYCIPSTK
;
A
#
# COMPACT_ATOMS: atom_id res chain seq x y z
N MET A 1 11.75 -14.29 12.64
CA MET A 1 10.56 -13.49 12.27
C MET A 1 10.72 -12.72 10.96
N ARG A 2 11.85 -12.01 10.72
CA ARG A 2 12.06 -11.23 9.48
C ARG A 2 11.90 -12.00 8.15
N PHE A 3 12.32 -13.26 8.09
CA PHE A 3 12.17 -14.12 6.90
C PHE A 3 10.70 -14.47 6.58
N TYR A 4 9.88 -14.72 7.61
CA TYR A 4 8.46 -15.01 7.45
C TYR A 4 7.69 -13.82 6.86
N VAL A 5 8.03 -12.60 7.31
CA VAL A 5 7.42 -11.37 6.79
C VAL A 5 7.76 -11.14 5.31
N HIS A 6 8.97 -11.52 4.86
CA HIS A 6 9.32 -11.47 3.44
C HIS A 6 8.50 -12.46 2.62
N VAL A 7 8.46 -13.74 3.02
CA VAL A 7 7.72 -14.78 2.29
C VAL A 7 6.23 -14.45 2.20
N VAL A 8 5.62 -13.98 3.30
CA VAL A 8 4.20 -13.57 3.32
C VAL A 8 3.94 -12.42 2.36
N ARG A 9 4.81 -11.40 2.32
CA ARG A 9 4.64 -10.26 1.40
C ARG A 9 4.76 -10.67 -0.06
N GLU A 10 5.62 -11.63 -0.38
CA GLU A 10 5.80 -12.13 -1.74
C GLU A 10 4.65 -13.04 -2.19
N THR A 11 3.97 -13.72 -1.27
CA THR A 11 2.81 -14.57 -1.58
C THR A 11 1.47 -13.84 -1.55
N ASP A 12 1.37 -12.72 -0.82
CA ASP A 12 0.13 -11.97 -0.60
C ASP A 12 0.14 -10.59 -1.30
N ILE A 13 0.79 -10.49 -2.46
CA ILE A 13 0.95 -9.25 -3.23
C ILE A 13 -0.40 -8.56 -3.50
N LEU A 14 -1.41 -9.33 -3.92
CA LEU A 14 -2.74 -8.80 -4.19
C LEU A 14 -3.34 -8.20 -2.92
N GLU A 15 -3.30 -8.96 -1.83
CA GLU A 15 -3.87 -8.58 -0.55
C GLU A 15 -3.21 -7.31 0.00
N VAL A 16 -1.87 -7.21 -0.10
CA VAL A 16 -1.11 -6.01 0.29
C VAL A 16 -1.49 -4.83 -0.61
N THR A 17 -1.53 -5.01 -1.93
CA THR A 17 -1.86 -3.93 -2.88
C THR A 17 -3.27 -3.39 -2.66
N VAL A 18 -4.25 -4.28 -2.44
CA VAL A 18 -5.63 -3.91 -2.10
C VAL A 18 -5.67 -3.22 -0.74
N ALA A 19 -5.01 -3.77 0.28
CA ALA A 19 -4.98 -3.17 1.62
C ALA A 19 -4.41 -1.75 1.62
N VAL A 20 -3.28 -1.52 0.94
CA VAL A 20 -2.67 -0.19 0.78
C VAL A 20 -3.61 0.75 0.01
N SER A 21 -4.25 0.27 -1.05
CA SER A 21 -5.21 1.08 -1.82
C SER A 21 -6.40 1.53 -0.98
N LEU A 22 -6.99 0.61 -0.21
CA LEU A 22 -8.10 0.91 0.70
C LEU A 22 -7.68 1.83 1.84
N LEU A 23 -6.45 1.65 2.34
CA LEU A 23 -5.85 2.50 3.36
C LEU A 23 -5.69 3.94 2.87
N LEU A 24 -5.14 4.16 1.67
CA LEU A 24 -5.05 5.49 1.08
C LEU A 24 -6.44 6.11 0.87
N LEU A 25 -7.40 5.31 0.41
CA LEU A 25 -8.77 5.79 0.22
C LEU A 25 -9.42 6.23 1.55
N SER A 26 -9.27 5.43 2.63
CA SER A 26 -9.89 5.76 3.92
C SER A 26 -9.15 6.83 4.71
N GLU A 27 -7.82 6.80 4.75
CA GLU A 27 -7.05 7.67 5.63
C GLU A 27 -6.64 8.99 4.98
N VAL A 28 -6.41 8.99 3.67
CA VAL A 28 -5.95 10.19 2.95
C VAL A 28 -7.11 10.89 2.26
N TYR A 29 -7.95 10.15 1.53
CA TYR A 29 -8.97 10.75 0.67
C TYR A 29 -10.38 10.81 1.25
N SER A 30 -10.66 10.13 2.35
CA SER A 30 -11.97 10.18 2.99
C SER A 30 -12.10 11.39 3.92
N THR A 31 -12.56 12.50 3.37
CA THR A 31 -12.75 13.79 4.08
C THR A 31 -13.91 13.79 5.10
N ARG A 32 -14.74 12.73 5.13
CA ARG A 32 -15.99 12.66 5.91
C ARG A 32 -15.87 11.89 7.22
N LEU A 33 -14.67 11.41 7.51
CA LEU A 33 -14.40 10.58 8.65
C LEU A 33 -14.03 11.54 9.81
N SER A 34 -15.04 12.00 10.55
CA SER A 34 -14.82 12.76 11.79
C SER A 34 -14.32 11.84 12.89
N LYS A 35 -13.34 12.27 13.69
CA LYS A 35 -12.87 11.50 14.87
C LYS A 35 -13.65 11.95 16.10
N PRO A 36 -14.06 11.04 17.02
CA PRO A 36 -14.60 11.49 18.30
C PRO A 36 -13.50 12.29 19.02
N CYS A 37 -13.82 13.53 19.39
CA CYS A 37 -12.87 14.51 19.92
C CYS A 37 -12.29 14.10 21.27
N SER A 38 -13.05 13.35 22.05
CA SER A 38 -12.64 12.82 23.34
C SER A 38 -13.51 11.63 23.72
N THR A 39 -12.96 10.72 24.51
CA THR A 39 -13.73 9.75 25.27
C THR A 39 -13.93 10.29 26.68
N ASP A 40 -15.12 10.16 27.24
CA ASP A 40 -15.34 10.44 28.66
C ASP A 40 -14.54 9.46 29.55
N ASP A 41 -14.56 9.67 30.86
CA ASP A 41 -13.89 8.79 31.83
C ASP A 41 -14.37 7.32 31.76
N SER A 42 -15.48 7.06 31.06
CA SER A 42 -16.01 5.72 30.81
C SER A 42 -15.63 5.14 29.44
N GLY A 43 -14.77 5.84 28.67
CA GLY A 43 -14.34 5.44 27.34
C GLY A 43 -15.38 5.71 26.25
N ARG A 44 -16.48 6.41 26.54
CA ARG A 44 -17.53 6.70 25.56
C ARG A 44 -17.21 7.97 24.80
N PRO A 45 -17.38 7.99 23.46
CA PRO A 45 -17.13 9.20 22.68
C PRO A 45 -18.07 10.33 23.13
N ILE A 46 -17.49 11.41 23.65
CA ILE A 46 -18.19 12.67 23.92
C ILE A 46 -18.53 13.25 22.55
N SER A 47 -19.79 13.61 22.35
CA SER A 47 -20.50 13.79 21.07
C SER A 47 -19.97 14.83 20.07
N GLU A 48 -18.78 15.40 20.29
CA GLU A 48 -18.16 16.34 19.37
C GLU A 48 -17.27 15.58 18.39
N TRP A 49 -17.71 15.56 17.15
CA TRP A 49 -17.00 14.99 16.02
C TRP A 49 -16.09 16.07 15.44
N GLU A 50 -14.78 15.95 15.65
CA GLU A 50 -13.84 16.88 15.04
C GLU A 50 -13.56 16.49 13.58
N PRO A 51 -13.55 17.45 12.64
CA PRO A 51 -13.07 17.21 11.29
C PRO A 51 -11.63 16.71 11.35
N ARG A 52 -11.37 15.52 10.81
CA ARG A 52 -10.00 15.01 10.70
C ARG A 52 -9.19 15.93 9.78
N SER A 53 -7.92 16.14 10.11
CA SER A 53 -7.00 16.85 9.21
C SER A 53 -6.95 16.11 7.87
N GLY A 54 -7.43 16.75 6.81
CA GLY A 54 -7.42 16.17 5.48
C GLY A 54 -5.99 16.16 4.93
N TYR A 55 -5.56 15.01 4.44
CA TYR A 55 -4.28 14.87 3.75
C TYR A 55 -4.53 14.70 2.25
N ARG A 56 -3.55 15.05 1.42
CA ARG A 56 -3.60 14.75 -0.01
C ARG A 56 -2.22 14.34 -0.49
N LEU A 57 -2.20 13.35 -1.38
CA LEU A 57 -0.97 12.97 -2.07
C LEU A 57 -0.70 13.95 -3.20
N GLU A 58 0.55 14.32 -3.34
CA GLU A 58 1.05 15.13 -4.44
C GLU A 58 2.28 14.50 -5.07
N PHE A 59 2.40 14.66 -6.38
CA PHE A 59 3.62 14.40 -7.10
C PHE A 59 4.20 15.72 -7.61
N GLY A 60 5.40 16.06 -7.16
CA GLY A 60 6.00 17.38 -7.36
C GLY A 60 5.16 18.48 -6.68
N ARG A 61 4.36 19.19 -7.47
CA ARG A 61 3.40 20.22 -7.01
C ARG A 61 2.01 20.00 -7.60
N SER A 62 1.74 18.78 -8.04
CA SER A 62 0.51 18.41 -8.71
C SER A 62 -0.26 17.41 -7.84
N PRO A 63 -1.40 17.81 -7.28
CA PRO A 63 -2.24 16.92 -6.51
C PRO A 63 -2.67 15.69 -7.31
N VAL A 64 -2.68 14.53 -6.65
CA VAL A 64 -3.24 13.31 -7.21
C VAL A 64 -4.76 13.48 -7.34
N SER A 65 -5.28 13.19 -8.53
CA SER A 65 -6.70 13.25 -8.91
C SER A 65 -7.36 11.87 -9.00
N ASP A 66 -6.57 10.83 -9.24
CA ASP A 66 -7.01 9.44 -9.25
C ASP A 66 -5.86 8.52 -8.86
N PHE A 67 -6.17 7.38 -8.25
CA PHE A 67 -5.24 6.29 -8.05
C PHE A 67 -6.00 4.97 -8.03
N GLY A 68 -5.29 3.89 -8.30
CA GLY A 68 -5.89 2.57 -8.32
C GLY A 68 -4.90 1.45 -8.50
N ILE A 69 -5.43 0.29 -8.87
CA ILE A 69 -4.67 -0.95 -9.04
C ILE A 69 -4.62 -1.26 -10.54
N CYS A 70 -3.42 -1.55 -11.03
CA CYS A 70 -3.20 -2.18 -12.31
C CYS A 70 -2.93 -3.66 -12.10
N LYS A 71 -3.36 -4.46 -13.07
CA LYS A 71 -3.09 -5.90 -13.15
C LYS A 71 -2.48 -6.20 -14.51
N GLY A 72 -1.48 -7.06 -14.53
CA GLY A 72 -0.91 -7.55 -15.78
C GLY A 72 0.30 -8.43 -15.56
N ARG A 73 1.27 -8.33 -16.46
CA ARG A 73 2.46 -9.19 -16.51
C ARG A 73 3.76 -8.41 -16.36
N ILE A 74 4.78 -9.05 -15.82
CA ILE A 74 6.14 -8.53 -15.78
C ILE A 74 6.99 -9.24 -16.83
N GLN A 75 7.71 -8.48 -17.65
CA GLN A 75 8.67 -9.03 -18.61
C GLN A 75 10.08 -8.52 -18.31
N GLY A 76 10.95 -9.38 -17.78
CA GLY A 76 12.37 -9.06 -17.57
C GLY A 76 13.12 -8.86 -18.89
N LYS A 77 14.01 -7.86 -18.97
CA LYS A 77 14.80 -7.58 -20.18
C LYS A 77 16.02 -8.50 -20.35
N ALA A 78 16.70 -8.82 -19.25
CA ALA A 78 17.95 -9.60 -19.27
C ALA A 78 17.89 -10.89 -18.44
N ASN A 79 17.11 -10.90 -17.36
CA ASN A 79 16.98 -12.05 -16.47
C ASN A 79 15.65 -12.75 -16.74
N ARG A 80 15.69 -14.08 -16.94
CA ARG A 80 14.48 -14.90 -16.80
C ARG A 80 13.97 -14.74 -15.37
N VAL A 81 12.66 -14.62 -15.22
CA VAL A 81 12.02 -14.44 -13.92
C VAL A 81 12.52 -15.53 -12.97
N GLN A 82 13.07 -15.10 -11.83
CA GLN A 82 13.76 -16.00 -10.91
C GLN A 82 12.73 -16.81 -10.13
N THR A 83 12.88 -18.14 -10.14
CA THR A 83 12.12 -19.04 -9.26
C THR A 83 12.86 -19.16 -7.94
N TRP A 84 12.25 -18.69 -6.85
CA TRP A 84 12.84 -18.81 -5.51
C TRP A 84 12.37 -20.10 -4.87
N THR A 85 13.28 -20.83 -4.23
CA THR A 85 12.91 -21.96 -3.38
C THR A 85 13.40 -21.71 -1.98
N TYR A 86 12.44 -21.41 -1.09
CA TYR A 86 12.67 -21.23 0.32
C TYR A 86 12.73 -22.57 1.01
N TYR A 87 13.82 -22.84 1.74
CA TYR A 87 13.97 -24.03 2.56
C TYR A 87 13.78 -23.66 4.03
N HIS A 88 12.77 -24.26 4.66
CA HIS A 88 12.54 -24.16 6.09
C HIS A 88 13.14 -25.39 6.79
N PRO A 89 14.28 -25.27 7.53
CA PRO A 89 15.00 -26.42 8.05
C PRO A 89 14.20 -27.30 9.01
N GLN A 90 13.24 -26.73 9.74
CA GLN A 90 12.39 -27.42 10.71
C GLN A 90 10.95 -26.88 10.56
N PRO A 91 10.17 -27.34 9.58
CA PRO A 91 9.81 -28.76 9.46
C PRO A 91 10.36 -29.48 8.22
N ASN A 92 11.53 -29.08 7.71
CA ASN A 92 12.14 -29.62 6.48
C ASN A 92 11.23 -29.44 5.25
N THR A 93 10.55 -28.30 5.16
CA THR A 93 9.67 -27.97 4.03
C THR A 93 10.37 -27.07 3.03
N ARG A 94 10.04 -27.25 1.75
CA ARG A 94 10.48 -26.36 0.67
C ARG A 94 9.25 -25.67 0.10
N THR A 95 9.31 -24.36 -0.01
CA THR A 95 8.28 -23.55 -0.65
C THR A 95 8.90 -22.89 -1.86
N THR A 96 8.46 -23.27 -3.04
CA THR A 96 8.90 -22.65 -4.28
C THR A 96 7.93 -21.56 -4.68
N VAL A 97 8.42 -20.33 -4.79
CA VAL A 97 7.69 -19.20 -5.33
C VAL A 97 7.97 -19.16 -6.83
N LEU A 98 6.92 -19.41 -7.61
CA LEU A 98 6.93 -19.30 -9.05
C LEU A 98 6.56 -17.87 -9.46
N ASP A 99 6.90 -17.52 -10.70
CA ASP A 99 6.35 -16.34 -11.33
C ASP A 99 4.82 -16.42 -11.37
N SER A 100 4.16 -15.38 -10.88
CA SER A 100 2.71 -15.34 -10.87
C SER A 100 2.24 -14.89 -12.26
N ASP A 101 1.24 -15.57 -12.83
CA ASP A 101 0.63 -15.10 -14.08
C ASP A 101 0.02 -13.70 -13.94
N ASN A 102 -0.26 -13.26 -12.70
CA ASN A 102 -0.84 -11.97 -12.40
C ASN A 102 0.05 -11.19 -11.44
N HIS A 103 0.50 -10.03 -11.87
CA HIS A 103 1.15 -9.03 -11.03
C HIS A 103 0.22 -7.84 -10.82
N TYR A 104 0.38 -7.20 -9.67
CA TYR A 104 -0.43 -6.05 -9.27
C TYR A 104 0.48 -4.90 -8.92
N TRP A 105 0.17 -3.70 -9.37
CA TRP A 105 0.89 -2.49 -8.98
C TRP A 105 -0.11 -1.35 -8.83
N MET A 106 0.32 -0.24 -8.25
CA MET A 106 -0.54 0.93 -8.09
C MET A 106 -0.20 1.98 -9.16
N TYR A 107 -1.21 2.64 -9.69
CA TYR A 107 -1.02 3.84 -10.50
C TYR A 107 -1.56 5.06 -9.75
N PHE A 108 -0.95 6.21 -10.02
CA PHE A 108 -1.36 7.51 -9.52
C PHE A 108 -1.41 8.48 -10.69
N ARG A 109 -2.50 9.22 -10.82
CA ARG A 109 -2.67 10.26 -11.83
C ARG A 109 -2.83 11.61 -11.18
N THR A 110 -2.02 12.58 -11.57
CA THR A 110 -2.11 13.95 -11.07
C THR A 110 -3.16 14.75 -11.84
N ILE A 111 -3.62 15.89 -11.30
CA ILE A 111 -4.53 16.82 -11.98
C ILE A 111 -3.96 17.36 -13.31
N LYS A 112 -2.63 17.30 -13.48
CA LYS A 112 -1.94 17.68 -14.73
C LYS A 112 -1.87 16.54 -15.75
N GLY A 113 -2.39 15.36 -15.40
CA GLY A 113 -2.33 14.17 -16.25
C GLY A 113 -1.01 13.40 -16.16
N GLU A 114 -0.11 13.76 -15.24
CA GLU A 114 1.11 12.98 -15.00
C GLU A 114 0.73 11.66 -14.34
N GLU A 115 1.32 10.56 -14.81
CA GLU A 115 1.09 9.24 -14.26
C GLU A 115 2.37 8.70 -13.63
N ILE A 116 2.24 8.17 -12.42
CA ILE A 116 3.32 7.49 -11.70
C ILE A 116 2.83 6.11 -11.32
N THR A 117 3.67 5.12 -11.52
CA THR A 117 3.42 3.75 -11.09
C THR A 117 4.23 3.46 -9.83
N LEU A 118 3.62 2.84 -8.83
CA LEU A 118 4.27 2.27 -7.67
C LEU A 118 4.24 0.75 -7.79
N ASP A 119 5.41 0.17 -7.98
CA ASP A 119 5.61 -1.27 -8.01
C ASP A 119 6.11 -1.77 -6.66
N CYS A 120 5.35 -2.69 -6.05
CA CYS A 120 5.67 -3.31 -4.77
C CYS A 120 6.08 -4.79 -4.91
N CYS A 121 6.20 -5.29 -6.14
CA CYS A 121 6.01 -6.72 -6.44
C CYS A 121 7.19 -7.31 -7.20
N SER A 122 7.89 -6.49 -7.97
CA SER A 122 9.04 -6.86 -8.78
C SER A 122 10.28 -7.29 -7.98
N PHE A 123 10.38 -6.95 -6.69
CA PHE A 123 11.52 -7.39 -5.84
C PHE A 123 11.66 -8.92 -5.80
N ALA A 124 10.55 -9.64 -5.64
CA ALA A 124 10.50 -11.10 -5.66
C ALA A 124 10.98 -11.70 -6.99
N TYR A 125 11.12 -10.90 -8.05
CA TYR A 125 11.45 -11.36 -9.39
C TYR A 125 12.86 -10.93 -9.83
N GLY A 126 13.74 -10.67 -8.85
CA GLY A 126 15.16 -10.38 -9.08
C GLY A 126 15.48 -8.90 -9.22
N MET A 127 14.61 -8.02 -8.71
CA MET A 127 14.91 -6.59 -8.63
C MET A 127 15.60 -6.22 -7.32
N THR A 128 16.50 -5.24 -7.39
CA THR A 128 17.45 -4.90 -6.32
C THR A 128 17.09 -3.62 -5.55
N GLY A 129 15.93 -3.01 -5.80
CA GLY A 129 15.52 -1.75 -5.18
C GLY A 129 14.67 -1.94 -3.93
N CYS A 130 15.10 -1.35 -2.81
CA CYS A 130 14.26 -1.12 -1.63
C CYS A 130 14.30 0.35 -1.25
N VAL A 131 13.18 0.88 -0.76
CA VAL A 131 13.14 2.19 -0.10
C VAL A 131 13.57 2.01 1.35
N ASP A 132 14.52 2.85 1.80
CA ASP A 132 14.89 2.93 3.21
C ASP A 132 13.88 3.80 3.97
N ALA A 133 13.02 3.14 4.74
CA ALA A 133 12.06 3.74 5.64
C ALA A 133 12.57 3.93 7.06
N SER A 134 13.85 3.62 7.33
CA SER A 134 14.44 3.75 8.67
C SER A 134 14.28 5.16 9.25
N PRO A 135 14.49 6.27 8.52
CA PRO A 135 14.33 7.61 9.11
C PRO A 135 12.92 7.85 9.66
N CYS A 136 11.89 7.44 8.91
CA CYS A 136 10.50 7.57 9.35
C CYS A 136 10.17 6.64 10.53
N LEU A 137 10.67 5.39 10.52
CA LEU A 137 10.36 4.42 11.58
C LEU A 137 11.10 4.69 12.89
N MET A 138 12.32 5.25 12.83
CA MET A 138 13.09 5.59 14.02
C MET A 138 12.48 6.78 14.78
N ALA A 139 11.71 7.63 14.09
CA ALA A 139 10.94 8.71 14.72
C ALA A 139 9.69 8.21 15.46
N LEU A 140 9.26 6.96 15.24
CA LEU A 140 8.11 6.36 15.93
C LEU A 140 8.50 5.80 17.30
N SER A 141 7.49 5.63 18.16
CA SER A 141 7.65 4.89 19.42
C SER A 141 8.06 3.45 19.17
N GLU A 142 8.72 2.83 20.16
CA GLU A 142 9.23 1.45 20.07
C GLU A 142 8.14 0.45 19.67
N VAL A 143 6.92 0.63 20.21
CA VAL A 143 5.76 -0.23 19.92
C VAL A 143 5.42 -0.26 18.42
N PHE A 144 5.43 0.89 17.74
CA PHE A 144 5.08 0.97 16.31
C PHE A 144 6.28 0.70 15.40
N ARG A 145 7.49 0.94 15.88
CA ARG A 145 8.72 0.69 15.12
C ARG A 145 8.84 -0.77 14.70
N ASP A 146 8.49 -1.70 15.59
CA ASP A 146 8.57 -3.13 15.34
C ASP A 146 7.51 -3.64 14.35
N TRP A 147 6.47 -2.84 14.08
CA TRP A 147 5.42 -3.18 13.12
C TRP A 147 5.80 -2.78 11.69
N GLY A 148 6.71 -1.82 11.55
CA GLY A 148 7.22 -1.35 10.27
C GLY A 148 8.32 -2.23 9.69
N SER A 149 8.58 -2.08 8.40
CA SER A 149 9.80 -2.59 7.77
C SER A 149 10.69 -1.43 7.36
N THR A 150 11.94 -1.42 7.85
CA THR A 150 12.94 -0.42 7.46
C THR A 150 13.29 -0.50 5.98
N ARG A 151 13.12 -1.66 5.36
CA ARG A 151 13.30 -1.87 3.92
C ARG A 151 11.99 -2.35 3.34
N THR A 152 11.44 -1.56 2.44
CA THR A 152 10.19 -1.93 1.75
C THR A 152 10.46 -2.01 0.25
N PRO A 153 10.14 -3.14 -0.40
CA PRO A 153 10.21 -3.22 -1.85
C PRO A 153 9.10 -2.33 -2.41
N ALA A 154 9.49 -1.14 -2.84
CA ALA A 154 8.60 -0.12 -3.37
C ALA A 154 9.44 0.69 -4.36
N TYR A 155 9.00 0.79 -5.60
CA TYR A 155 9.70 1.52 -6.63
C TYR A 155 8.73 2.39 -7.40
N PHE A 156 9.04 3.68 -7.52
CA PHE A 156 8.24 4.60 -8.31
C PHE A 156 8.79 4.71 -9.72
N HIS A 157 8.00 4.28 -10.69
CA HIS A 157 8.28 4.43 -12.11
C HIS A 157 7.62 5.72 -12.64
N PRO A 158 8.38 6.78 -12.97
CA PRO A 158 7.86 7.87 -13.78
C PRO A 158 7.75 7.40 -15.24
N SER A 159 6.72 7.86 -15.96
CA SER A 159 6.43 7.40 -17.34
C SER A 159 7.56 7.59 -18.38
N ASN A 160 8.61 8.35 -18.05
CA ASN A 160 9.63 8.81 -18.99
C ASN A 160 11.02 8.16 -18.79
N HIS A 161 11.19 7.13 -17.95
CA HIS A 161 12.49 6.48 -17.76
C HIS A 161 12.68 5.22 -18.62
N GLN A 162 13.85 5.12 -19.25
CA GLN A 162 14.12 4.21 -20.36
C GLN A 162 14.91 2.95 -19.95
N GLU A 163 15.55 2.94 -18.78
CA GLU A 163 16.43 1.86 -18.32
C GLU A 163 15.81 1.03 -17.18
N GLU A 164 14.62 0.50 -17.43
CA GLU A 164 14.01 -0.46 -16.49
C GLU A 164 14.59 -1.86 -16.71
N SER A 165 14.85 -2.58 -15.61
CA SER A 165 15.30 -3.98 -15.62
C SER A 165 14.22 -4.94 -16.17
N HIS A 166 12.97 -4.51 -16.13
CA HIS A 166 11.78 -5.22 -16.58
C HIS A 166 10.79 -4.24 -17.24
N ILE A 167 9.71 -4.77 -17.78
CA ILE A 167 8.61 -4.02 -18.39
C ILE A 167 7.32 -4.46 -17.70
N LEU A 168 6.53 -3.50 -17.22
CA LEU A 168 5.17 -3.72 -16.73
C LEU A 168 4.21 -3.70 -17.92
N ILE A 169 3.57 -4.82 -18.20
CA ILE A 169 2.58 -4.95 -19.27
C ILE A 169 1.20 -4.92 -18.62
N GLU A 170 0.58 -3.74 -18.61
CA GLU A 170 -0.78 -3.57 -18.09
C GLU A 170 -1.81 -4.28 -18.96
N GLU A 171 -2.68 -5.07 -18.33
CA GLU A 171 -3.79 -5.76 -18.99
C GLU A 171 -5.14 -5.24 -18.51
N GLN A 172 -5.25 -4.89 -17.23
CA GLN A 172 -6.45 -4.36 -16.62
C GLN A 172 -6.12 -3.26 -15.61
N ARG A 173 -7.04 -2.32 -15.45
CA ARG A 173 -6.91 -1.18 -14.54
C ARG A 173 -8.21 -0.95 -13.79
N PHE A 174 -8.07 -0.67 -12.50
CA PHE A 174 -9.17 -0.46 -11.57
C PHE A 174 -8.92 0.82 -10.76
N SER A 175 -9.67 1.88 -11.04
CA SER A 175 -9.63 3.06 -10.17
C SER A 175 -10.19 2.69 -8.81
N VAL A 176 -9.45 3.04 -7.75
CA VAL A 176 -9.88 2.88 -6.36
C VAL A 176 -10.55 4.18 -5.91
N MET A 177 -9.93 5.32 -6.20
CA MET A 177 -10.41 6.63 -5.78
C MET A 177 -11.80 6.98 -6.39
N GLN A 178 -12.04 6.63 -7.65
CA GLN A 178 -13.30 6.93 -8.34
C GLN A 178 -14.35 5.81 -8.19
N ASN A 179 -14.03 4.72 -7.49
CA ASN A 179 -14.96 3.60 -7.34
C ASN A 179 -15.97 3.85 -6.22
N THR A 180 -17.17 4.30 -6.60
CA THR A 180 -18.29 4.59 -5.69
C THR A 180 -18.73 3.41 -4.83
N LEU A 181 -18.51 2.17 -5.27
CA LEU A 181 -18.80 0.98 -4.45
C LEU A 181 -17.89 0.93 -3.21
N LEU A 182 -16.61 1.30 -3.37
CA LEU A 182 -15.64 1.29 -2.27
C LEU A 182 -15.90 2.39 -1.25
N HIS A 183 -16.39 3.56 -1.68
CA HIS A 183 -16.79 4.63 -0.76
C HIS A 183 -17.87 4.17 0.22
N GLY A 184 -18.80 3.33 -0.23
CA GLY A 184 -19.81 2.70 0.62
C GLY A 184 -19.31 1.48 1.41
N ALA A 185 -18.12 0.95 1.11
CA ALA A 185 -17.53 -0.19 1.80
C ALA A 185 -16.61 0.24 2.97
N LEU A 186 -16.06 1.46 2.92
CA LEU A 186 -15.06 1.98 3.87
C LEU A 186 -15.66 2.89 4.97
N GLY A 187 -16.87 2.57 5.44
CA GLY A 187 -17.48 3.31 6.56
C GLY A 187 -16.59 3.35 7.82
N TRP A 188 -16.77 4.37 8.66
CA TRP A 188 -15.99 4.59 9.89
C TRP A 188 -16.08 3.39 10.85
N GLU A 189 -15.02 2.58 10.91
CA GLU A 189 -14.85 1.51 11.90
C GLU A 189 -13.89 1.96 13.00
N VAL A 190 -14.39 2.68 14.02
CA VAL A 190 -13.58 2.89 15.26
C VAL A 190 -13.74 1.75 16.25
N SER A 191 -14.74 0.87 16.08
CA SER A 191 -15.01 -0.18 17.07
C SER A 191 -15.95 -1.31 16.59
N GLY A 192 -16.51 -1.25 15.38
CA GLY A 192 -17.51 -2.20 14.91
C GLY A 192 -16.98 -3.04 13.77
N ALA A 193 -17.33 -4.34 13.76
CA ALA A 193 -17.14 -5.17 12.58
C ALA A 193 -17.97 -4.61 11.41
N ARG A 194 -17.40 -4.61 10.19
CA ARG A 194 -18.12 -4.28 8.96
C ARG A 194 -19.49 -4.93 8.91
N ASP A 195 -20.48 -4.17 8.46
CA ASP A 195 -21.76 -4.75 8.09
C ASP A 195 -21.58 -5.68 6.88
N GLU A 196 -22.45 -6.68 6.74
CA GLU A 196 -22.32 -7.65 5.65
C GLU A 196 -22.39 -6.98 4.26
N GLY A 197 -23.10 -5.86 4.12
CA GLY A 197 -23.17 -5.10 2.88
C GLY A 197 -21.81 -4.50 2.50
N GLN A 198 -21.08 -3.95 3.47
CA GLN A 198 -19.70 -3.46 3.27
C GLN A 198 -18.76 -4.61 2.88
N ARG A 199 -18.88 -5.77 3.55
CA ARG A 199 -18.08 -6.97 3.22
C ARG A 199 -18.36 -7.46 1.81
N VAL A 200 -19.63 -7.50 1.39
CA VAL A 200 -20.03 -7.89 0.03
C VAL A 200 -19.43 -6.94 -1.00
N ARG A 201 -19.53 -5.62 -0.81
CA ARG A 201 -18.93 -4.63 -1.73
C ARG A 201 -17.42 -4.78 -1.84
N LEU A 202 -16.74 -5.03 -0.72
CA LEU A 202 -15.30 -5.26 -0.74
C LEU A 202 -14.95 -6.56 -1.49
N ARG A 203 -15.62 -7.68 -1.18
CA ARG A 203 -15.41 -8.96 -1.86
C ARG A 203 -15.65 -8.84 -3.37
N GLN A 204 -16.67 -8.07 -3.77
CA GLN A 204 -16.95 -7.77 -5.18
C GLN A 204 -15.80 -7.01 -5.84
N PHE A 205 -15.25 -5.98 -5.18
CA PHE A 205 -14.09 -5.26 -5.71
C PHE A 205 -12.86 -6.17 -5.81
N ILE A 206 -12.55 -6.95 -4.78
CA ILE A 206 -11.42 -7.89 -4.80
C ILE A 206 -11.61 -8.91 -5.94
N GLN A 207 -12.82 -9.46 -6.09
CA GLN A 207 -13.15 -10.37 -7.18
C GLN A 207 -12.98 -9.72 -8.55
N GLN A 208 -13.36 -8.44 -8.70
CA GLN A 208 -13.15 -7.69 -9.93
C GLN A 208 -11.65 -7.56 -10.25
N VAL A 209 -10.81 -7.24 -9.26
CA VAL A 209 -9.36 -7.11 -9.44
C VAL A 209 -8.73 -8.46 -9.79
N GLN A 210 -8.98 -9.51 -9.00
CA GLN A 210 -8.29 -10.79 -9.18
C GLN A 210 -8.90 -11.67 -10.29
N GLY A 211 -10.17 -11.47 -10.64
CA GLY A 211 -10.91 -12.27 -11.64
C GLY A 211 -11.50 -13.58 -11.11
N THR A 212 -11.34 -13.87 -9.82
CA THR A 212 -11.85 -15.06 -9.13
C THR A 212 -12.57 -14.66 -7.85
N PRO A 213 -13.48 -15.50 -7.30
CA PRO A 213 -14.17 -15.18 -6.05
C PRO A 213 -13.20 -14.93 -4.88
N CYS A 214 -13.43 -13.86 -4.12
CA CYS A 214 -12.63 -13.55 -2.92
C CYS A 214 -12.92 -14.58 -1.82
N THR A 215 -11.89 -15.26 -1.34
CA THR A 215 -12.03 -16.20 -0.23
C THR A 215 -12.07 -15.46 1.12
N PRO A 216 -12.71 -16.04 2.14
CA PRO A 216 -12.73 -15.44 3.49
C PRO A 216 -11.33 -15.17 4.06
N ALA A 217 -10.38 -16.07 3.82
CA ALA A 217 -9.00 -15.92 4.30
C ALA A 217 -8.26 -14.75 3.62
N GLN A 218 -8.51 -14.51 2.32
CA GLN A 218 -7.96 -13.34 1.62
C GLN A 218 -8.55 -12.04 2.16
N GLU A 219 -9.87 -12.01 2.39
CA GLU A 219 -10.54 -10.86 2.99
C GLU A 219 -9.97 -10.54 4.38
N GLU A 220 -9.75 -11.56 5.21
CA GLU A 220 -9.13 -11.44 6.52
C GLU A 220 -7.71 -10.86 6.43
N ARG A 221 -6.85 -11.40 5.56
CA ARG A 221 -5.49 -10.87 5.35
C ARG A 221 -5.49 -9.41 4.90
N ILE A 222 -6.36 -9.04 3.97
CA ILE A 222 -6.51 -7.64 3.53
C ILE A 222 -6.89 -6.73 4.70
N ASN A 223 -7.80 -7.19 5.56
CA ASN A 223 -8.22 -6.43 6.74
C ASN A 223 -7.09 -6.31 7.75
N ASP A 224 -6.32 -7.36 7.97
CA ASP A 224 -5.17 -7.33 8.87
C ASP A 224 -4.13 -6.34 8.36
N PHE A 225 -3.70 -6.44 7.09
CA PHE A 225 -2.74 -5.50 6.51
C PHE A 225 -3.24 -4.06 6.57
N ARG A 226 -4.51 -3.83 6.23
CA ARG A 226 -5.11 -2.49 6.30
C ARG A 226 -5.12 -1.96 7.73
N THR A 227 -5.52 -2.77 8.71
CA THR A 227 -5.63 -2.36 10.12
C THR A 227 -4.27 -1.99 10.68
N HIS A 228 -3.26 -2.86 10.50
CA HIS A 228 -1.89 -2.58 10.94
C HIS A 228 -1.30 -1.36 10.21
N GLY A 229 -1.49 -1.28 8.90
CA GLY A 229 -1.06 -0.14 8.10
C GLY A 229 -1.73 1.17 8.51
N GLY A 230 -3.01 1.13 8.89
CA GLY A 230 -3.78 2.29 9.37
C GLY A 230 -3.28 2.81 10.70
N LEU A 231 -3.03 1.93 11.66
CA LEU A 231 -2.44 2.31 12.94
C LEU A 231 -1.05 2.94 12.74
N LEU A 232 -0.22 2.35 11.89
CA LEU A 232 1.11 2.89 11.58
C LEU A 232 1.03 4.25 10.86
N LEU A 233 0.17 4.38 9.84
CA LEU A 233 0.00 5.60 9.07
C LEU A 233 -0.55 6.74 9.93
N ASP A 234 -1.50 6.47 10.83
CA ASP A 234 -2.02 7.48 11.76
C ASP A 234 -0.89 8.06 12.63
N GLN A 235 0.01 7.22 13.15
CA GLN A 235 1.17 7.68 13.91
C GLN A 235 2.14 8.52 13.07
N ILE A 236 2.42 8.10 11.84
CA ILE A 236 3.28 8.85 10.91
C ILE A 236 2.69 10.22 10.60
N LEU A 237 1.38 10.29 10.34
CA LEU A 237 0.68 11.52 9.99
C LEU A 237 0.56 12.47 11.19
N VAL A 238 0.12 11.97 12.34
CA VAL A 238 -0.03 12.75 13.59
C VAL A 238 1.32 13.25 14.10
N GLY A 239 2.32 12.35 14.13
CA GLY A 239 3.69 12.68 14.53
C GLY A 239 4.45 13.52 13.50
N LYS A 240 3.90 13.68 12.28
CA LYS A 240 4.55 14.36 11.14
C LYS A 240 5.92 13.77 10.79
N CYS A 241 6.18 12.51 11.14
CA CYS A 241 7.47 11.84 10.94
C CYS A 241 7.89 11.81 9.47
N TRP A 242 6.92 11.86 8.54
CA TRP A 242 7.17 11.94 7.11
C TRP A 242 7.90 13.22 6.68
N LYS A 243 7.86 14.30 7.48
CA LYS A 243 8.56 15.55 7.18
C LYS A 243 10.06 15.43 7.38
N ASP A 244 10.47 14.60 8.34
CA ASP A 244 11.87 14.34 8.67
C ASP A 244 12.48 13.30 7.72
N TRP A 245 11.64 12.60 6.96
CA TRP A 245 12.07 11.56 6.01
C TRP A 245 12.62 12.11 4.68
N GLU A 246 12.93 13.41 4.63
CA GLU A 246 13.52 14.13 3.48
C GLU A 246 13.19 13.50 2.10
N LYS A 247 14.21 13.27 1.26
CA LYS A 247 14.09 12.46 0.06
C LYS A 247 14.44 11.01 0.45
N PRO A 248 13.53 10.04 0.31
CA PRO A 248 13.84 8.64 0.56
C PRO A 248 15.10 8.23 -0.21
N SER A 249 16.07 7.67 0.51
CA SER A 249 17.23 7.04 -0.10
C SER A 249 16.83 5.66 -0.59
N LEU A 250 17.22 5.34 -1.81
CA LEU A 250 17.10 3.98 -2.30
C LEU A 250 18.36 3.24 -1.94
N ASP A 251 18.18 2.08 -1.34
CA ASP A 251 19.23 1.10 -1.23
C ASP A 251 19.23 0.32 -2.54
N VAL A 252 19.70 0.95 -3.62
CA VAL A 252 19.96 0.26 -4.88
C VAL A 252 21.36 -0.29 -4.82
N ALA A 253 21.51 -1.59 -5.06
CA ALA A 253 22.84 -2.18 -5.23
C ALA A 253 23.61 -1.63 -6.45
N MET A 254 22.99 -0.81 -7.33
CA MET A 254 23.61 -0.16 -8.50
C MET A 254 22.84 1.10 -8.99
N ASP A 255 23.58 2.22 -9.11
CA ASP A 255 23.34 3.51 -9.80
C ASP A 255 22.06 4.35 -9.59
N ASN A 256 22.29 5.66 -9.40
CA ASN A 256 21.39 6.67 -8.81
C ASN A 256 20.65 7.53 -9.85
N HIS A 257 19.31 7.49 -9.92
CA HIS A 257 18.43 8.61 -10.33
C HIS A 257 16.95 8.33 -9.98
N GLU A 258 16.30 9.13 -9.11
CA GLU A 258 14.86 8.91 -8.77
C GLU A 258 14.01 10.14 -8.39
N SER A 259 12.68 9.97 -8.54
CA SER A 259 11.56 10.88 -8.24
C SER A 259 10.72 10.38 -7.06
N VAL A 260 10.17 11.28 -6.23
CA VAL A 260 9.51 10.94 -4.95
C VAL A 260 8.11 11.55 -4.86
N MET A 261 7.17 10.82 -4.27
CA MET A 261 5.82 11.28 -3.93
C MET A 261 5.75 11.72 -2.47
N TYR A 262 5.05 12.84 -2.19
CA TYR A 262 4.93 13.40 -0.85
C TYR A 262 3.46 13.45 -0.42
N CYS A 263 3.22 13.35 0.89
CA CYS A 263 1.93 13.62 1.50
C CYS A 263 1.96 15.04 2.07
N ILE A 264 0.97 15.88 1.76
CA ILE A 264 0.87 17.21 2.37
C ILE A 264 -0.49 17.42 3.05
N PRO A 265 -0.55 18.28 4.09
CA PRO A 265 -1.82 18.72 4.65
C PRO A 265 -2.63 19.47 3.58
N SER A 266 -3.92 19.18 3.47
CA SER A 266 -4.83 19.97 2.64
C SER A 266 -5.00 21.35 3.26
N THR A 267 -4.48 22.40 2.62
CA THR A 267 -4.85 23.77 2.97
C THR A 267 -6.28 24.04 2.49
N LYS A 268 -7.13 24.52 3.40
CA LYS A 268 -8.47 25.04 3.07
C LYS A 268 -8.37 26.47 2.57
#